data_AF-A0A061NW41-F1
#
_entry.id   AF-A0A061NW41-F1
#
_cell.length_a   1.000
_cell.length_b   1.000
_cell.length_c   1.000
_cell.angle_alpha   90.00
_cell.angle_beta   90.00
_cell.angle_gamma   90.00
#
_symmetry.space_group_name_H-M   'P 1'
#
loop_
_entity.id
_entity.type
_entity.pdbx_description
1 polymer ?
#
loop_
_entity_poly.entity_id
_entity_poly.type
_entity_poly.pdbx_seq_one_letter_code
_entity_poly.pdbx_strand_id
1 'polypeptide(L)' 'MPDLFMLVLPLIIIEFILKIIAFIDLYRRESTSLPKWLWALIILFVNTIGPILYLVLGKQRRQIT' A
#
# COMPACT_ATOMS: atom_id res chain seq x y z
N MET A 1 -31.39 -9.19 -5.17
CA MET A 1 -30.31 -8.43 -5.84
C MET A 1 -28.96 -9.05 -5.47
N PRO A 2 -28.59 -10.23 -6.02
CA PRO A 2 -27.31 -10.90 -5.75
C PRO A 2 -26.13 -10.40 -6.59
N ASP A 3 -26.38 -9.46 -7.50
CA ASP A 3 -25.46 -9.05 -8.58
C ASP A 3 -24.23 -8.28 -8.07
N LEU A 4 -24.35 -7.65 -6.89
CA LEU A 4 -23.28 -6.87 -6.27
C LEU A 4 -22.08 -7.75 -5.89
N PHE A 5 -22.33 -8.98 -5.45
CA PHE A 5 -21.27 -9.91 -5.04
C PHE A 5 -20.36 -10.27 -6.20
N MET A 6 -20.90 -10.45 -7.41
CA MET A 6 -20.13 -10.81 -8.58
C MET A 6 -19.18 -9.68 -9.04
N LEU A 7 -19.56 -8.43 -8.77
CA LEU A 7 -18.74 -7.25 -9.08
C LEU A 7 -17.67 -6.95 -8.01
N VAL A 8 -17.99 -7.19 -6.74
CA VAL A 8 -17.10 -6.88 -5.60
C VAL A 8 -16.09 -8.02 -5.34
N LEU A 9 -16.42 -9.26 -5.67
CA LEU A 9 -15.54 -10.42 -5.49
C LEU A 9 -14.15 -10.27 -6.16
N PRO A 10 -14.03 -9.85 -7.44
CA PRO A 10 -12.72 -9.66 -8.07
C PRO A 10 -11.91 -8.52 -7.42
N LEU A 11 -12.58 -7.46 -6.98
CA LEU A 11 -11.95 -6.35 -6.24
C LEU A 11 -11.31 -6.85 -4.94
N ILE A 12 -12.04 -7.65 -4.15
CA ILE A 12 -11.53 -8.24 -2.91
C ILE A 12 -10.31 -9.12 -3.19
N ILE A 13 -10.35 -9.95 -4.23
CA ILE A 13 -9.25 -10.84 -4.60
C ILE A 13 -7.99 -10.05 -4.94
N ILE A 14 -8.11 -9.01 -5.78
CA ILE A 14 -6.97 -8.15 -6.16
C ILE A 14 -6.42 -7.42 -4.91
N GLU A 15 -7.30 -6.90 -4.06
CA GLU A 15 -6.89 -6.22 -2.83
C GLU A 15 -6.13 -7.16 -1.88
N PHE A 16 -6.58 -8.41 -1.77
CA PHE A 16 -5.91 -9.43 -0.96
C PHE A 16 -4.52 -9.78 -1.52
N ILE A 17 -4.41 -9.97 -2.84
CA ILE A 17 -3.14 -10.26 -3.51
C ILE A 17 -2.15 -9.11 -3.28
N LEU A 18 -2.58 -7.86 -3.44
CA LEU A 18 -1.75 -6.69 -3.21
C LEU A 18 -1.26 -6.60 -1.76
N LYS A 19 -2.13 -6.86 -0.77
CA LYS A 19 -1.74 -6.90 0.65
C LYS A 19 -0.69 -7.98 0.91
N ILE A 20 -0.86 -9.18 0.35
CA ILE A 20 0.10 -10.29 0.49
C ILE A 20 1.44 -9.91 -0.14
N ILE A 21 1.45 -9.38 -1.37
CA ILE A 21 2.68 -8.96 -2.06
C ILE A 21 3.41 -7.88 -1.25
N ALA A 22 2.69 -6.90 -0.71
CA ALA A 22 3.28 -5.86 0.13
C ALA A 22 3.89 -6.42 1.42
N PHE A 23 3.24 -7.40 2.04
CA PHE A 23 3.75 -8.08 3.23
C PHE A 23 5.02 -8.88 2.92
N ILE A 24 5.04 -9.59 1.79
CA ILE A 24 6.21 -10.34 1.32
C ILE A 24 7.36 -9.40 1.00
N ASP A 25 7.12 -8.31 0.26
CA ASP A 25 8.15 -7.31 -0.08
C ASP A 25 8.75 -6.68 1.17
N LEU A 26 7.90 -6.36 2.17
CA LEU A 26 8.34 -5.85 3.47
C LEU A 26 9.22 -6.86 4.22
N TYR A 27 8.81 -8.13 4.24
CA TYR A 27 9.56 -9.19 4.91
C TYR A 27 10.91 -9.45 4.22
N ARG A 28 10.95 -9.35 2.88
CA ARG A 28 12.16 -9.59 2.07
C ARG A 28 13.17 -8.44 2.11
N ARG A 29 12.76 -7.23 2.48
CA ARG A 29 13.67 -6.08 2.59
C ARG A 29 14.34 -6.06 3.96
N GLU A 30 15.59 -6.50 4.00
CA GLU A 30 16.42 -6.50 5.20
C GLU A 30 16.82 -5.08 5.66
N SER A 31 16.87 -4.11 4.74
CA SER A 31 17.10 -2.69 5.02
C SER A 31 16.03 -1.84 4.35
N THR A 32 15.02 -1.47 5.13
CA THR A 32 14.01 -0.49 4.72
C THR A 32 14.41 0.88 5.28
N SER A 33 14.40 1.92 4.44
CA SER A 33 14.58 3.32 4.90
C SER A 33 13.53 3.76 5.93
N LEU A 34 12.45 2.99 6.09
CA LEU A 34 11.37 3.21 7.03
C LEU A 34 11.24 2.00 7.98
N PRO A 35 11.01 2.21 9.28
CA PRO A 35 10.92 1.13 10.25
C PRO A 35 9.80 0.13 9.88
N LYS A 36 10.03 -1.17 10.15
CA LYS A 36 9.12 -2.26 9.79
C LYS A 36 7.68 -2.05 10.30
N TRP A 37 7.52 -1.43 11.48
CA TRP A 37 6.21 -1.09 12.03
C TRP A 37 5.48 0.00 11.23
N LEU A 38 6.21 0.95 10.64
CA LEU A 38 5.63 1.98 9.79
C LEU A 38 5.08 1.36 8.51
N TRP A 39 5.78 0.41 7.91
CA TRP A 39 5.27 -0.33 6.75
C TRP A 39 4.02 -1.17 7.06
N ALA A 40 3.94 -1.80 8.23
CA ALA A 40 2.71 -2.47 8.67
C ALA A 40 1.53 -1.49 8.77
N LEU A 41 1.78 -0.27 9.25
CA LEU A 41 0.79 0.81 9.27
C LEU A 41 0.39 1.23 7.85
N ILE A 42 1.34 1.37 6.92
CA ILE A 42 1.06 1.70 5.51
C ILE A 42 0.16 0.65 4.86
N ILE A 43 0.44 -0.64 5.05
CA ILE A 43 -0.37 -1.74 4.49
C ILE A 43 -1.79 -1.73 5.05
N LEU A 44 -1.94 -1.42 6.35
CA LEU A 44 -3.24 -1.31 7.00
C LEU A 44 -4.05 -0.12 6.48
N PHE A 45 -3.37 0.99 6.17
CA PHE A 45 -3.99 2.25 5.81
C PHE A 45 -3.94 2.58 4.32
N VAL A 46 -3.43 1.71 3.44
CA VAL A 46 -3.14 2.02 2.03
C VAL A 46 -4.37 2.49 1.24
N ASN A 47 -5.57 2.06 1.64
CA ASN A 47 -6.84 2.49 1.06
C ASN A 47 -7.10 4.01 1.22
N THR A 48 -6.54 4.66 2.24
CA THR A 48 -6.77 6.10 2.53
C THR A 48 -5.47 6.89 2.62
N ILE A 49 -4.41 6.27 3.14
CA ILE A 49 -3.11 6.88 3.38
C ILE A 49 -2.17 6.67 2.19
N GLY A 50 -2.46 5.77 1.23
CA GLY A 50 -1.69 5.67 -0.02
C GLY A 50 -1.46 7.05 -0.71
N PRO A 51 -2.52 7.85 -0.91
CA PRO A 51 -2.40 9.23 -1.39
C PRO A 51 -1.63 10.15 -0.45
N ILE A 52 -1.82 10.02 0.87
CA ILE A 52 -1.19 10.88 1.88
C ILE A 52 0.32 10.62 1.94
N LEU A 53 0.75 9.35 1.92
CA LEU A 53 2.15 8.97 1.83
C LEU A 53 2.76 9.40 0.51
N TYR A 54 2.05 9.29 -0.61
CA TYR A 54 2.55 9.79 -1.89
C TYR A 54 2.76 11.32 -1.84
N LEU A 55 1.87 12.07 -1.18
CA LEU A 55 2.02 13.51 -0.99
C LEU A 55 3.14 13.87 0.00
N VAL A 56 3.33 13.08 1.06
CA VAL A 56 4.34 13.32 2.11
C VAL A 56 5.73 12.88 1.66
N LEU A 57 5.87 11.70 1.06
CA LEU A 57 7.13 11.14 0.56
C LEU A 57 7.49 11.67 -0.85
N GLY A 58 6.51 12.01 -1.68
CA GLY A 58 6.72 12.57 -3.02
C GLY A 58 7.33 13.97 -3.03
N LYS A 59 7.53 14.59 -1.86
CA LYS A 59 8.28 15.84 -1.71
C LYS A 59 9.79 15.60 -1.53
N GLN A 60 10.37 14.58 -2.17
CA GLN A 60 11.83 14.52 -2.31
C GLN A 60 12.26 15.32 -3.56
N ARG A 61 12.44 16.63 -3.33
CA ARG A 61 13.22 17.60 -4.12
C ARG A 61 13.10 17.47 -5.64
N ARG A 62 12.09 18.14 -6.22
CA ARG A 62 12.26 18.73 -7.55
C ARG A 62 13.28 19.86 -7.44
N GLN A 63 14.36 19.66 -8.19
CA GLN A 63 15.56 20.47 -8.35
C GLN A 63 15.27 21.98 -8.35
N ILE A 64 16.02 22.72 -7.55
CA ILE A 64 16.18 24.17 -7.69
C ILE A 64 17.46 24.33 -8.51
N THR A 65 17.32 24.92 -9.69
CA THR A 65 18.40 25.40 -10.58
C THR A 65 19.30 26.39 -9.86
#